data_AF-A0A831YEY2-F1
#
_entry.id   AF-A0A831YEY2-F1
#
_cell.length_a   1.000
_cell.length_b   1.000
_cell.length_c   1.000
_cell.angle_alpha   90.00
_cell.angle_beta   90.00
_cell.angle_gamma   90.00
#
_symmetry.space_group_name_H-M   'P 1'
#
loop_
_entity.id
_entity.type
_entity.pdbx_description
1 polymer ?
#
loop_
_entity_poly.entity_id
_entity_poly.type
_entity_poly.pdbx_seq_one_letter_code
_entity_poly.pdbx_strand_id
1 'polypeptide(L)'
;MIIATTTVNFAYLTGVWLETYERFKAAVKCGDRLAAVVPALDAGRVPGEVYSYRDGEDPAEALRQSAAGCDVSVIYIDGGTALRHFEIVKRAFPGAEYRLGDHIFREWRAVKRRDEVEKIRAAASAIRRAMEELELAPGVSERQAAARIYLALYEAGLSPGPILVQFGPNTALPHQEPTDKRLRRGDAVV
;
A
#
# COMPACT_ATOMS: atom_id res chain seq x y z
N MET A 1 21.92 -3.16 1.40
CA MET A 1 20.86 -2.46 2.19
C MET A 1 19.51 -2.54 1.46
N ILE A 2 18.38 -2.46 2.16
CA ILE A 2 17.03 -2.34 1.57
C ILE A 2 16.43 -0.97 1.90
N ILE A 3 15.82 -0.32 0.90
CA ILE A 3 15.02 0.90 1.05
C ILE A 3 13.60 0.60 0.54
N ALA A 4 12.61 0.68 1.43
CA ALA A 4 11.20 0.52 1.08
C ALA A 4 10.47 1.86 1.13
N THR A 5 9.99 2.34 -0.01
CA THR A 5 9.29 3.64 -0.11
C THR A 5 7.79 3.48 -0.27
N THR A 6 7.33 2.36 -0.82
CA THR A 6 5.90 2.06 -0.98
C THR A 6 5.24 1.88 0.37
N THR A 7 4.01 2.36 0.53
CA THR A 7 3.26 2.28 1.80
C THR A 7 3.16 0.85 2.32
N VAL A 8 2.94 -0.12 1.42
CA VAL A 8 2.77 -1.53 1.78
C VAL A 8 4.07 -2.12 2.37
N ASN A 9 5.22 -1.88 1.74
CA ASN A 9 6.48 -2.42 2.23
C ASN A 9 7.01 -1.63 3.44
N PHE A 10 6.77 -0.31 3.49
CA PHE A 10 7.03 0.51 4.68
C PHE A 10 6.24 -0.04 5.88
N ALA A 11 4.93 -0.23 5.74
CA ALA A 11 4.07 -0.76 6.79
C ALA A 11 4.43 -2.19 7.19
N TYR A 12 4.85 -3.03 6.23
CA TYR A 12 5.30 -4.38 6.52
C TYR A 12 6.55 -4.40 7.43
N LEU A 13 7.49 -3.48 7.21
CA LEU A 13 8.70 -3.38 8.03
C LEU A 13 8.46 -2.68 9.36
N THR A 14 7.70 -1.58 9.37
CA THR A 14 7.56 -0.70 10.55
C THR A 14 6.33 -1.00 11.40
N GLY A 15 5.36 -1.75 10.87
CA GLY A 15 4.05 -1.96 11.49
C GLY A 15 3.09 -0.77 11.32
N VAL A 16 3.49 0.30 10.62
CA VAL A 16 2.70 1.54 10.50
C VAL A 16 2.27 1.79 9.06
N TRP A 17 0.96 1.81 8.82
CA TRP A 17 0.40 2.31 7.56
C TRP A 17 0.46 3.83 7.55
N LEU A 18 1.49 4.38 6.89
CA LEU A 18 1.75 5.80 6.83
C LEU A 18 1.65 6.29 5.38
N GLU A 19 0.68 7.15 5.08
CA GLU A 19 0.64 7.89 3.81
C GLU A 19 1.21 9.30 3.98
N THR A 20 2.21 9.64 3.17
CA THR A 20 2.87 10.96 3.14
C THR A 20 2.62 11.69 1.82
N TYR A 21 1.76 11.12 0.95
CA TYR A 21 1.39 11.66 -0.35
C TYR A 21 2.61 11.97 -1.25
N GLU A 22 2.86 13.24 -1.52
CA GLU A 22 4.00 13.68 -2.32
C GLU A 22 5.33 13.56 -1.56
N ARG A 23 5.30 13.74 -0.23
CA ARG A 23 6.48 13.79 0.63
C ARG A 23 7.18 12.43 0.69
N PHE A 24 8.50 12.46 0.73
CA PHE A 24 9.33 11.27 0.79
C PHE A 24 9.17 10.54 2.13
N LYS A 25 9.00 9.22 2.06
CA LYS A 25 9.13 8.32 3.20
C LYS A 25 9.93 7.11 2.78
N ALA A 26 10.69 6.54 3.71
CA ALA A 26 11.39 5.30 3.48
C ALA A 26 11.59 4.52 4.79
N ALA A 27 11.49 3.20 4.73
CA ALA A 27 12.05 2.32 5.74
C ALA A 27 13.41 1.82 5.22
N VAL A 28 14.45 1.94 6.05
CA VAL A 28 15.82 1.54 5.75
C VAL A 28 16.18 0.34 6.61
N LYS A 29 16.44 -0.80 5.96
CA LYS A 29 16.81 -2.05 6.62
C LYS A 29 18.23 -2.47 6.20
N CYS A 30 19.12 -2.69 7.17
CA CYS A 30 20.43 -3.28 6.92
C CYS A 30 20.85 -4.15 8.12
N GLY A 31 21.25 -5.40 7.89
CA GLY A 31 21.48 -6.36 8.97
C GLY A 31 20.25 -6.47 9.88
N ASP A 32 20.42 -6.29 11.19
CA ASP A 32 19.34 -6.23 12.18
C ASP A 32 18.72 -4.84 12.36
N ARG A 33 19.40 -3.78 11.91
CA ARG A 33 18.91 -2.40 12.05
C ARG A 33 17.71 -2.13 11.15
N LEU A 34 16.77 -1.36 11.67
CA LEU A 34 15.61 -0.81 10.96
C LEU A 34 15.42 0.64 11.40
N ALA A 35 15.49 1.57 10.45
CA ALA A 35 15.22 2.98 10.65
C ALA A 35 14.13 3.47 9.68
N ALA A 36 13.45 4.55 10.04
CA ALA A 36 12.47 5.20 9.17
C ALA A 36 12.90 6.64 8.86
N VAL A 37 12.68 7.05 7.61
CA VAL A 37 12.81 8.43 7.14
C VAL A 37 11.42 8.93 6.83
N VAL A 38 10.98 10.01 7.48
CA VAL A 38 9.62 10.56 7.32
C VAL A 38 9.62 12.10 7.42
N PRO A 39 8.57 12.79 6.95
CA PRO A 39 8.38 14.20 7.28
C PRO A 39 8.28 14.42 8.79
N ALA A 40 8.73 15.58 9.29
CA ALA A 40 8.71 15.92 10.71
C ALA A 40 7.31 15.86 11.33
N LEU A 41 6.26 16.12 10.54
CA LEU A 41 4.87 16.01 10.96
C LEU A 41 4.44 14.57 11.30
N ASP A 42 5.13 13.57 10.73
CA ASP A 42 4.80 12.15 10.90
C ASP A 42 5.77 11.42 11.85
N ALA A 43 6.81 12.09 12.34
CA ALA A 43 7.87 11.47 13.15
C ALA A 43 7.32 10.73 14.39
N GLY A 44 6.34 11.31 15.08
CA GLY A 44 5.72 10.71 16.26
C GLY A 44 4.80 9.51 15.97
N ARG A 45 4.52 9.21 14.69
CA ARG A 45 3.63 8.11 14.28
C ARG A 45 4.38 6.80 14.07
N VAL A 46 5.71 6.85 13.94
CA VAL A 46 6.55 5.69 13.62
C VAL A 46 7.37 5.31 14.85
N PRO A 47 7.28 4.07 15.35
CA PRO A 47 8.08 3.64 16.49
C PRO A 47 9.53 3.38 16.07
N GLY A 48 10.44 3.42 17.06
CA GLY A 48 11.83 3.03 16.88
C GLY A 48 12.72 4.18 16.39
N GLU A 49 13.69 3.85 15.55
CA GLU A 49 14.69 4.79 15.06
C GLU A 49 14.14 5.61 13.88
N VAL A 50 13.95 6.92 14.10
CA VAL A 50 13.30 7.82 13.13
C VAL A 50 14.20 9.00 12.81
N TYR A 51 14.40 9.24 11.52
CA TYR A 51 15.10 10.38 10.95
C TYR A 51 14.09 11.25 10.20
N SER A 52 13.80 12.42 10.75
CA SER A 52 12.81 13.32 10.17
C SER A 52 13.42 14.47 9.41
N TYR A 53 12.71 14.98 8.41
CA TYR A 53 13.05 16.22 7.71
C TYR A 53 11.84 17.17 7.66
N ARG A 54 12.09 18.48 7.62
CA ARG A 54 11.07 19.54 7.49
C ARG A 54 10.87 19.91 6.03
N ASP A 55 9.71 20.48 5.72
CA ASP A 55 9.48 21.06 4.40
C ASP A 55 10.55 22.13 4.11
N GLY A 56 11.22 22.04 2.95
CA GLY A 56 12.36 22.87 2.57
C GLY A 56 13.73 22.27 2.84
N GLU A 57 13.83 21.21 3.66
CA GLU A 57 15.05 20.43 3.85
C GLU A 57 15.15 19.32 2.77
N ASP A 58 16.37 18.93 2.39
CA ASP A 58 16.57 17.81 1.45
C ASP A 58 16.38 16.47 2.18
N PRO A 59 15.37 15.65 1.83
CA PRO A 59 15.15 14.35 2.48
C PRO A 59 16.32 13.38 2.28
N ALA A 60 17.17 13.61 1.28
CA ALA A 60 18.37 12.82 1.05
C ALA A 60 19.35 12.89 2.23
N GLU A 61 19.36 13.98 3.01
CA GLU A 61 20.22 14.10 4.19
C GLU A 61 19.74 13.19 5.32
N ALA A 62 18.45 13.25 5.65
CA ALA A 62 17.84 12.33 6.63
C ALA A 62 18.03 10.86 6.20
N LEU A 63 17.94 10.58 4.90
CA LEU A 63 18.19 9.25 4.34
C LEU A 63 19.64 8.80 4.53
N ARG A 64 20.64 9.65 4.25
CA ARG A 64 22.06 9.34 4.52
C ARG A 64 22.30 9.03 6.00
N GLN A 65 21.76 9.84 6.89
CA GLN A 65 21.89 9.65 8.34
C GLN A 65 21.27 8.32 8.80
N SER A 66 20.11 7.96 8.26
CA SER A 66 19.45 6.69 8.57
C SER A 66 20.23 5.44 8.13
N ALA A 67 21.12 5.59 7.14
CA ALA A 67 21.96 4.52 6.63
C ALA A 67 23.38 4.50 7.25
N ALA A 68 23.67 5.34 8.25
CA ALA A 68 25.01 5.45 8.82
C ALA A 68 25.51 4.10 9.38
N GLY A 69 26.59 3.55 8.82
CA GLY A 69 27.13 2.23 9.20
C GLY A 69 26.49 1.04 8.47
N CYS A 70 25.53 1.27 7.56
CA CYS A 70 25.09 0.26 6.61
C CYS A 70 26.08 0.16 5.43
N ASP A 71 26.19 -1.02 4.83
CA ASP A 71 26.78 -1.17 3.49
C ASP A 71 25.81 -0.66 2.42
N VAL A 72 26.24 0.39 1.71
CA VAL A 72 25.49 1.11 0.68
C VAL A 72 26.00 0.81 -0.73
N SER A 73 26.92 -0.15 -0.91
CA SER A 73 27.42 -0.56 -2.23
C SER A 73 26.30 -1.10 -3.14
N VAL A 74 25.38 -1.90 -2.56
CA VAL A 74 24.19 -2.42 -3.23
C VAL A 74 22.94 -2.06 -2.44
N ILE A 75 21.99 -1.38 -3.10
CA ILE A 75 20.72 -0.95 -2.53
C ILE A 75 19.58 -1.65 -3.27
N TYR A 76 18.83 -2.46 -2.53
CA TYR A 76 17.58 -3.05 -2.99
C TYR A 76 16.43 -2.08 -2.71
N ILE A 77 15.72 -1.66 -3.76
CA ILE A 77 14.62 -0.72 -3.67
C ILE A 77 13.34 -1.36 -4.17
N ASP A 78 12.20 -1.08 -3.53
CA ASP A 78 10.92 -1.58 -4.03
C ASP A 78 10.54 -0.94 -5.37
N GLY A 79 10.13 -1.78 -6.34
CA GLY A 79 9.88 -1.39 -7.72
C GLY A 79 8.72 -0.40 -7.92
N GLY A 80 7.86 -0.25 -6.90
CA GLY A 80 6.81 0.77 -6.86
C GLY A 80 7.30 2.16 -6.43
N THR A 81 8.59 2.34 -6.16
CA THR A 81 9.15 3.65 -5.81
C THR A 81 8.86 4.66 -6.93
N ALA A 82 8.19 5.77 -6.58
CA ALA A 82 7.97 6.85 -7.54
C ALA A 82 9.31 7.45 -8.00
N LEU A 83 9.45 7.79 -9.29
CA LEU A 83 10.70 8.32 -9.83
C LEU A 83 11.26 9.50 -9.01
N ARG A 84 10.40 10.43 -8.58
CA ARG A 84 10.79 11.56 -7.71
C ARG A 84 11.45 11.13 -6.38
N HIS A 85 11.01 10.01 -5.82
CA HIS A 85 11.55 9.44 -4.59
C HIS A 85 12.83 8.66 -4.88
N PHE A 86 12.92 7.98 -6.01
CA PHE A 86 14.16 7.35 -6.44
C PHE A 86 15.27 8.38 -6.69
N GLU A 87 14.96 9.55 -7.25
CA GLU A 87 15.94 10.64 -7.39
C GLU A 87 16.49 11.12 -6.04
N ILE A 88 15.68 11.13 -4.97
CA ILE A 88 16.15 11.41 -3.61
C ILE A 88 17.14 10.32 -3.16
N VAL A 89 16.82 9.05 -3.39
CA VAL A 89 17.70 7.92 -3.07
C VAL A 89 19.02 8.03 -3.83
N LYS A 90 18.99 8.36 -5.13
CA LYS A 90 20.20 8.55 -5.95
C LYS A 90 21.08 9.69 -5.46
N ARG A 91 20.49 10.82 -5.04
CA ARG A 91 21.25 11.92 -4.42
C ARG A 91 21.84 11.53 -3.06
N ALA A 92 21.16 10.69 -2.30
CA ALA A 92 21.69 10.16 -1.04
C ALA A 92 22.89 9.22 -1.27
N PHE A 93 22.83 8.37 -2.31
CA PHE A 93 23.83 7.33 -2.57
C PHE A 93 24.26 7.27 -4.06
N PRO A 94 24.96 8.29 -4.57
CA PRO A 94 25.25 8.40 -6.01
C PRO A 94 26.13 7.27 -6.58
N GLY A 95 26.91 6.59 -5.74
CA GLY A 95 27.81 5.49 -6.12
C GLY A 95 27.24 4.08 -5.93
N ALA A 96 25.99 3.95 -5.50
CA ALA A 96 25.39 2.64 -5.24
C ALA A 96 24.95 1.92 -6.52
N GLU A 97 25.09 0.60 -6.54
CA GLU A 97 24.36 -0.25 -7.47
C GLU A 97 22.92 -0.44 -7.00
N TYR A 98 21.96 -0.16 -7.87
CA TYR A 98 20.54 -0.29 -7.54
C TYR A 98 19.94 -1.57 -8.10
N ARG A 99 19.20 -2.30 -7.27
CA ARG A 99 18.49 -3.53 -7.66
C ARG A 99 17.04 -3.48 -7.19
N LEU A 100 16.16 -4.16 -7.92
CA LEU A 100 14.77 -4.34 -7.48
C LEU A 100 14.70 -5.30 -6.28
N GLY A 101 14.12 -4.82 -5.18
CA GLY A 101 13.91 -5.56 -3.94
C GLY A 101 12.61 -6.36 -3.89
N ASP A 102 11.77 -6.30 -4.94
CA ASP A 102 10.43 -6.90 -4.97
C ASP A 102 10.42 -8.40 -4.69
N HIS A 103 11.46 -9.11 -5.13
CA HIS A 103 11.62 -10.55 -4.86
C HIS A 103 11.78 -10.83 -3.36
N ILE A 104 12.55 -9.99 -2.65
CA ILE A 104 12.76 -10.11 -1.19
C ILE A 104 11.44 -9.96 -0.45
N PHE A 105 10.69 -8.89 -0.75
CA PHE A 105 9.39 -8.66 -0.10
C PHE A 105 8.37 -9.73 -0.46
N ARG A 106 8.38 -10.23 -1.70
CA ARG A 106 7.50 -11.32 -2.13
C ARG A 106 7.76 -12.59 -1.33
N GLU A 107 9.02 -12.96 -1.13
CA GLU A 107 9.40 -14.14 -0.33
C GLU A 107 9.02 -13.95 1.14
N TRP A 108 9.36 -12.81 1.74
CA TRP A 108 9.05 -12.52 3.14
C TRP A 108 7.54 -12.49 3.42
N ARG A 109 6.74 -11.97 2.47
CA ARG A 109 5.28 -11.87 2.59
C ARG A 109 4.56 -13.11 2.07
N ALA A 110 5.26 -14.10 1.51
CA ALA A 110 4.63 -15.32 1.00
C ALA A 110 3.99 -16.12 2.14
N VAL A 111 4.73 -16.31 3.24
CA VAL A 111 4.30 -17.04 4.43
C VAL A 111 3.82 -16.05 5.49
N LYS A 112 2.54 -16.12 5.85
CA LYS A 112 1.92 -15.19 6.79
C LYS A 112 2.17 -15.67 8.21
N ARG A 113 2.46 -14.74 9.11
CA ARG A 113 2.43 -15.00 10.55
C ARG A 113 1.00 -15.22 11.03
N ARG A 114 0.85 -15.80 12.22
CA ARG A 114 -0.48 -16.08 12.81
C ARG A 114 -1.33 -14.82 12.94
N ASP A 115 -0.75 -13.71 13.39
CA ASP A 115 -1.43 -12.42 13.54
C ASP A 115 -1.90 -11.86 12.18
N GLU A 116 -1.12 -12.06 11.10
CA GLU A 116 -1.51 -11.66 9.75
C GLU A 116 -2.68 -12.51 9.23
N VAL A 117 -2.66 -13.82 9.47
CA VAL A 117 -3.76 -14.72 9.09
C VAL A 117 -5.06 -14.35 9.83
N GLU A 118 -4.97 -13.99 11.11
CA GLU A 118 -6.12 -13.55 11.90
C GLU A 118 -6.73 -12.26 11.35
N LYS A 119 -5.89 -11.27 11.00
CA LYS A 119 -6.34 -10.03 10.34
C LYS A 119 -7.03 -10.31 9.00
N ILE A 120 -6.46 -11.19 8.17
CA ILE A 120 -7.07 -11.60 6.89
C ILE A 120 -8.42 -12.27 7.12
N ARG A 121 -8.52 -13.17 8.10
CA ARG A 121 -9.78 -13.85 8.44
C ARG A 121 -10.85 -12.85 8.89
N ALA A 122 -10.50 -11.91 9.75
CA ALA A 122 -11.40 -10.86 10.21
C ALA A 122 -11.92 -10.00 9.04
N ALA A 123 -11.03 -9.57 8.14
CA ALA A 123 -11.40 -8.82 6.95
C ALA A 123 -12.33 -9.62 6.02
N ALA A 124 -12.00 -10.89 5.75
CA ALA A 124 -12.83 -11.76 4.91
C ALA A 124 -14.22 -12.02 5.51
N SER A 125 -14.34 -12.15 6.84
CA SER A 125 -15.62 -12.26 7.52
C SER A 125 -16.46 -10.99 7.42
N ALA A 126 -15.84 -9.82 7.57
CA ALA A 126 -16.53 -8.54 7.41
C ALA A 126 -17.01 -8.31 5.96
N ILE A 127 -16.17 -8.61 4.96
CA ILE A 127 -16.54 -8.54 3.55
C ILE A 127 -17.74 -9.45 3.26
N ARG A 128 -17.72 -10.69 3.75
CA ARG A 128 -18.83 -11.63 3.53
C ARG A 128 -20.16 -11.11 4.05
N ARG A 129 -20.19 -10.58 5.28
CA ARG A 129 -21.42 -10.00 5.85
C ARG A 129 -21.94 -8.83 5.02
N ALA A 130 -21.06 -7.92 4.62
CA ALA A 130 -21.44 -6.79 3.76
C ALA A 130 -22.03 -7.25 2.42
N MET A 131 -21.52 -8.35 1.85
CA MET A 131 -22.06 -8.93 0.62
C MET A 131 -23.38 -9.68 0.83
N GLU A 132 -23.56 -10.36 1.97
CA GLU A 132 -24.82 -11.05 2.33
C GLU A 132 -25.97 -10.07 2.56
N GLU A 133 -25.67 -8.87 3.07
CA GLU A 133 -26.64 -7.79 3.30
C GLU A 133 -26.88 -6.91 2.06
N LEU A 134 -26.09 -7.09 0.98
CA LEU A 134 -26.21 -6.28 -0.23
C LEU A 134 -27.45 -6.68 -1.03
N GLU A 135 -28.44 -5.80 -1.06
CA GLU A 135 -29.60 -5.96 -1.92
C GLU A 135 -29.46 -5.19 -3.25
N LEU A 136 -29.54 -5.94 -4.36
CA LEU A 136 -29.58 -5.41 -5.71
C LEU A 136 -30.96 -5.64 -6.33
N ALA A 137 -31.49 -4.62 -7.00
CA ALA A 137 -32.77 -4.67 -7.71
C ALA A 137 -32.60 -4.22 -9.16
N PRO A 138 -33.38 -4.76 -10.11
CA PRO A 138 -33.37 -4.29 -11.48
C PRO A 138 -33.51 -2.76 -11.56
N GLY A 139 -32.69 -2.13 -12.39
CA GLY A 139 -32.62 -0.68 -12.52
C GLY A 139 -31.47 -0.03 -11.75
N VAL A 140 -30.89 -0.66 -10.72
CA VAL A 140 -29.66 -0.13 -10.09
C VAL A 140 -28.50 -0.13 -11.10
N SER A 141 -27.68 0.91 -11.13
CA SER A 141 -26.46 0.90 -11.96
C SER A 141 -25.29 0.22 -11.27
N GLU A 142 -24.29 -0.22 -12.05
CA GLU A 142 -23.04 -0.77 -11.52
C GLU A 142 -22.38 0.22 -10.55
N ARG A 143 -22.30 1.51 -10.92
CA ARG A 143 -21.78 2.57 -10.04
C ARG A 143 -22.53 2.69 -8.72
N GLN A 144 -23.87 2.61 -8.75
CA GLN A 144 -24.68 2.67 -7.54
C GLN A 144 -24.45 1.45 -6.64
N ALA A 145 -24.34 0.27 -7.23
CA ALA A 145 -24.01 -0.96 -6.51
C ALA A 145 -22.60 -0.89 -5.88
N ALA A 146 -21.59 -0.45 -6.65
CA ALA A 146 -20.23 -0.28 -6.16
C ALA A 146 -20.14 0.71 -4.99
N ALA A 147 -20.88 1.83 -5.06
CA ALA A 147 -20.94 2.80 -3.98
C ALA A 147 -21.56 2.22 -2.69
N ARG A 148 -22.61 1.39 -2.81
CA ARG A 148 -23.23 0.71 -1.66
C ARG A 148 -22.27 -0.27 -1.00
N ILE A 149 -21.56 -1.07 -1.80
CA ILE A 149 -20.54 -2.00 -1.31
C ILE A 149 -19.43 -1.24 -0.59
N TYR A 150 -18.91 -0.17 -1.20
CA TYR A 150 -17.88 0.66 -0.59
C TYR A 150 -18.33 1.17 0.78
N LEU A 151 -19.54 1.73 0.87
CA LEU A 151 -20.08 2.25 2.12
C LEU A 151 -20.21 1.16 3.18
N ALA A 152 -20.79 0.01 2.83
CA ALA A 152 -20.95 -1.11 3.76
C ALA A 152 -19.61 -1.62 4.30
N LEU A 153 -18.59 -1.75 3.43
CA LEU A 153 -17.25 -2.17 3.85
C LEU A 153 -16.56 -1.12 4.73
N TYR A 154 -16.73 0.16 4.41
CA TYR A 154 -16.17 1.27 5.20
C TYR A 154 -16.81 1.36 6.58
N GLU A 155 -18.14 1.25 6.67
CA GLU A 155 -18.90 1.22 7.93
C GLU A 155 -18.56 -0.01 8.78
N ALA A 156 -18.18 -1.13 8.15
CA ALA A 156 -17.64 -2.31 8.82
C ALA A 156 -16.21 -2.12 9.37
N GLY A 157 -15.63 -0.92 9.24
CA GLY A 157 -14.30 -0.57 9.75
C GLY A 157 -13.14 -1.05 8.88
N LEU A 158 -13.41 -1.41 7.62
CA LEU A 158 -12.37 -1.77 6.65
C LEU A 158 -11.86 -0.52 5.93
N SER A 159 -10.73 -0.68 5.23
CA SER A 159 -10.24 0.29 4.25
C SER A 159 -10.46 -0.31 2.86
N PRO A 160 -11.59 0.00 2.19
CA PRO A 160 -11.94 -0.66 0.93
C PRO A 160 -10.94 -0.28 -0.17
N GLY A 161 -10.56 -1.28 -0.97
CA GLY A 161 -9.82 -1.07 -2.22
C GLY A 161 -10.77 -0.71 -3.37
N PRO A 162 -10.30 -0.85 -4.64
CA PRO A 162 -11.15 -0.73 -5.81
C PRO A 162 -12.34 -1.71 -5.74
N ILE A 163 -13.55 -1.21 -6.00
CA ILE A 163 -14.78 -2.01 -6.04
C ILE A 163 -15.24 -2.12 -7.48
N LEU A 164 -15.09 -3.31 -8.06
CA LEU A 164 -15.58 -3.62 -9.40
C LEU A 164 -16.97 -4.25 -9.29
N VAL A 165 -17.91 -3.74 -10.08
CA VAL A 165 -19.25 -4.30 -10.22
C VAL A 165 -19.59 -4.31 -11.71
N GLN A 166 -19.95 -5.47 -12.23
CA GLN A 166 -20.15 -5.69 -13.65
C GLN A 166 -21.40 -6.52 -13.89
N PHE A 167 -22.28 -6.06 -14.78
CA PHE A 167 -23.52 -6.72 -15.11
C PHE A 167 -23.50 -7.28 -16.54
N GLY A 168 -24.13 -8.43 -16.76
CA GLY A 168 -24.34 -9.03 -18.08
C GLY A 168 -23.02 -9.11 -18.88
N PRO A 169 -22.95 -8.57 -20.11
CA PRO A 169 -21.73 -8.62 -20.93
C PRO A 169 -20.50 -7.98 -20.29
N ASN A 170 -20.65 -7.01 -19.38
CA ASN A 170 -19.52 -6.37 -18.71
C ASN A 170 -18.75 -7.36 -17.82
N THR A 171 -19.38 -8.45 -17.38
CA THR A 171 -18.72 -9.51 -16.58
C THR A 171 -17.58 -10.22 -17.33
N ALA A 172 -17.54 -10.09 -18.67
CA ALA A 172 -16.44 -10.60 -19.49
C ALA A 172 -15.22 -9.67 -19.54
N LEU A 173 -15.28 -8.49 -18.91
CA LEU A 173 -14.24 -7.46 -18.96
C LEU A 173 -13.58 -7.29 -17.56
N PRO A 174 -12.56 -8.08 -17.21
CA PRO A 174 -12.11 -8.28 -15.82
C PRO A 174 -11.60 -7.03 -15.09
N HIS A 175 -11.18 -5.99 -15.82
CA HIS A 175 -10.70 -4.73 -15.26
C HIS A 175 -11.60 -3.54 -15.61
N GLN A 176 -12.82 -3.78 -16.08
CA GLN A 176 -13.74 -2.69 -16.36
C GLN A 176 -14.28 -2.10 -15.06
N GLU A 177 -14.03 -0.79 -14.87
CA GLU A 177 -14.62 0.00 -13.80
C GLU A 177 -16.15 0.07 -13.93
N PRO A 178 -16.89 0.20 -12.80
CA PRO A 178 -18.35 0.31 -12.82
C PRO A 178 -18.87 1.41 -13.77
N THR A 179 -19.82 1.04 -14.62
CA THR A 179 -20.43 1.92 -15.62
C THR A 179 -21.84 2.37 -15.20
N ASP A 180 -22.52 3.11 -16.08
CA ASP A 180 -23.94 3.45 -15.90
C ASP A 180 -24.89 2.32 -16.36
N LYS A 181 -24.37 1.14 -16.75
CA LYS A 181 -25.19 -0.02 -17.09
C LYS A 181 -26.09 -0.38 -15.91
N ARG A 182 -27.38 -0.49 -16.20
CA ARG A 182 -28.40 -0.87 -15.21
C ARG A 182 -28.59 -2.39 -15.20
N LEU A 183 -28.73 -2.94 -14.01
CA LEU A 183 -29.05 -4.34 -13.77
C LEU A 183 -30.40 -4.69 -14.39
N ARG A 184 -30.45 -5.79 -15.15
CA ARG A 184 -31.69 -6.35 -15.72
C ARG A 184 -31.89 -7.77 -15.23
N ARG A 185 -33.13 -8.25 -15.27
CA ARG A 185 -33.43 -9.67 -15.01
C ARG A 185 -32.68 -10.53 -16.03
N GLY A 186 -31.97 -11.55 -15.55
CA GLY A 186 -31.16 -12.44 -16.38
C GLY A 186 -29.73 -11.97 -16.63
N ASP A 187 -29.33 -10.79 -16.16
CA ASP A 187 -27.92 -10.39 -16.19
C ASP A 187 -27.12 -11.24 -15.18
N ALA A 188 -25.96 -11.75 -15.60
CA ALA A 188 -24.92 -12.20 -14.68
C ALA A 188 -24.35 -11.00 -13.90
N VAL A 189 -23.86 -11.23 -12.68
CA VAL A 189 -23.26 -10.20 -11.83
C VAL A 189 -21.91 -10.68 -11.31
N VAL A 190 -20.90 -9.82 -11.44
CA VAL A 190 -19.57 -9.95 -10.82
C VAL A 190 -19.35 -8.73 -9.94
#